data_AF-A0AAU9WXM2-F1
#
_entry.id   AF-A0AAU9WXM2-F1
#
_cell.length_a   1.000
_cell.length_b   1.000
_cell.length_c   1.000
_cell.angle_alpha   90.00
_cell.angle_beta   90.00
_cell.angle_gamma   90.00
#
_symmetry.space_group_name_H-M   'P 1'
#
loop_
_entity.id
_entity.type
_entity.pdbx_description
1 polymer ?
#
loop_
_entity_poly.entity_id
_entity_poly.type
_entity_poly.pdbx_seq_one_letter_code
_entity_poly.pdbx_strand_id
1 'polypeptide(L)'
;GKNKTVYHFIRELIQEGKYAWFVNQEGRFRIKWEDAVELYIQYRAKKNPRYDLNIDRKKASNSFREGLLRRYCDDADGAKEYEECQKVGEKNKVVEREFQIPSKVFHSLFGSSVELPGDQSETSGISVSDPELTQGN
;
A
#
# COMPACT_ATOMS: atom_id res chain seq x y z
N GLY A 1 12.55 15.95 -4.28
CA GLY A 1 13.07 15.04 -5.32
C GLY A 1 11.95 14.16 -5.85
N LYS A 2 12.06 13.72 -7.11
CA LYS A 2 11.03 12.97 -7.86
C LYS A 2 10.48 11.72 -7.13
N ASN A 3 11.27 11.14 -6.22
CA ASN A 3 10.90 9.93 -5.49
C ASN A 3 9.91 10.22 -4.34
N LYS A 4 9.91 11.43 -3.77
CA LYS A 4 8.85 11.84 -2.83
C LYS A 4 7.48 11.85 -3.52
N THR A 5 7.47 12.22 -4.80
CA THR A 5 6.26 12.37 -5.61
C THR A 5 5.51 11.06 -5.78
N VAL A 6 6.20 9.91 -5.92
CA VAL A 6 5.54 8.60 -6.09
C VAL A 6 4.94 8.09 -4.79
N TYR A 7 5.62 8.22 -3.65
CA TYR A 7 5.05 7.75 -2.37
C TYR A 7 3.91 8.64 -1.87
N HIS A 8 3.92 9.94 -2.17
CA HIS A 8 2.75 10.78 -1.95
C HIS A 8 1.55 10.33 -2.80
N PHE A 9 1.78 9.94 -4.06
CA PHE A 9 0.73 9.35 -4.89
C PHE A 9 0.21 8.03 -4.32
N ILE A 10 1.08 7.13 -3.83
CA ILE A 10 0.65 5.90 -3.15
C ILE A 10 -0.19 6.21 -1.91
N ARG A 11 0.21 7.20 -1.10
CA ARG A 11 -0.58 7.65 0.06
C ARG A 11 -1.98 8.09 -0.36
N GLU A 12 -2.10 8.91 -1.41
CA GLU A 12 -3.41 9.34 -1.94
C GLU A 12 -4.27 8.14 -2.37
N LEU A 13 -3.69 7.16 -3.10
CA LEU A 13 -4.42 5.96 -3.52
C LEU A 13 -4.89 5.08 -2.36
N ILE A 14 -4.04 4.91 -1.33
CA ILE A 14 -4.37 4.12 -0.13
C ILE A 14 -5.46 4.81 0.68
N GLN A 15 -5.42 6.14 0.80
CA GLN A 15 -6.46 6.92 1.48
C GLN A 15 -7.81 6.86 0.75
N GLU A 16 -7.80 6.78 -0.58
CA GLU A 16 -9.03 6.54 -1.36
C GLU A 16 -9.56 5.11 -1.19
N GLY A 17 -8.68 4.13 -0.94
CA GLY A 17 -9.05 2.74 -0.65
C GLY A 17 -9.59 1.94 -1.86
N LYS A 18 -9.68 2.54 -3.05
CA LYS A 18 -10.26 1.93 -4.25
C LYS A 18 -9.26 1.13 -5.09
N TYR A 19 -8.03 1.65 -5.16
CA TYR A 19 -6.97 1.15 -6.06
C TYR A 19 -5.75 0.63 -5.32
N ALA A 20 -5.56 0.99 -4.05
CA ALA A 20 -4.50 0.48 -3.21
C ALA A 20 -4.98 0.33 -1.76
N TRP A 21 -4.46 -0.65 -1.04
CA TRP A 21 -4.76 -0.88 0.38
C TRP A 21 -3.60 -1.57 1.08
N PHE A 22 -3.48 -1.36 2.38
CA PHE A 22 -2.51 -2.08 3.20
C PHE A 22 -2.93 -3.54 3.35
N VAL A 23 -1.94 -4.44 3.31
CA VAL A 23 -2.11 -5.86 3.61
C VAL A 23 -1.55 -6.21 4.99
N ASN A 24 -0.74 -5.33 5.59
CA ASN A 24 -0.30 -5.43 6.98
C ASN A 24 -0.05 -4.04 7.59
N GLN A 25 0.18 -3.99 8.89
CA GLN A 25 0.46 -2.76 9.64
C GLN A 25 1.88 -2.23 9.44
N GLU A 26 2.76 -3.00 8.80
CA GLU A 26 4.17 -2.62 8.56
C GLU A 26 4.33 -1.77 7.29
N GLY A 27 3.25 -1.50 6.55
CA GLY A 27 3.28 -0.72 5.33
C GLY A 27 3.45 -1.54 4.05
N ARG A 28 3.22 -2.86 4.12
CA ARG A 28 3.01 -3.67 2.92
C ARG A 28 1.66 -3.31 2.34
N PHE A 29 1.60 -3.04 1.04
CA PHE A 29 0.38 -2.69 0.35
C PHE A 29 0.21 -3.47 -0.95
N ARG A 30 -1.04 -3.67 -1.33
CA ARG A 30 -1.44 -4.20 -2.62
C ARG A 30 -2.03 -3.08 -3.47
N ILE A 31 -1.77 -3.11 -4.76
CA ILE A 31 -2.21 -2.10 -5.72
C ILE A 31 -2.77 -2.74 -6.99
N LYS A 32 -3.92 -2.25 -7.46
CA LYS A 32 -4.47 -2.53 -8.80
C LYS A 32 -3.59 -1.85 -9.83
N TRP A 33 -2.66 -2.61 -10.39
CA TRP A 33 -1.51 -2.07 -11.11
C TRP A 33 -1.94 -1.32 -12.38
N GLU A 34 -2.85 -1.91 -13.14
CA GLU A 34 -3.31 -1.34 -14.39
C GLU A 34 -3.97 0.02 -14.21
N ASP A 35 -4.87 0.15 -13.25
CA ASP A 35 -5.55 1.40 -12.92
C ASP A 35 -4.59 2.44 -12.32
N ALA A 36 -3.70 1.99 -11.43
CA ALA A 36 -2.73 2.87 -10.80
C ALA A 36 -1.76 3.51 -11.80
N VAL A 37 -1.41 2.82 -12.88
CA VAL A 37 -0.57 3.39 -13.96
C VAL A 37 -1.28 4.55 -14.65
N GLU A 38 -2.57 4.41 -14.96
CA GLU A 38 -3.34 5.49 -15.59
C GLU A 38 -3.48 6.69 -14.65
N LEU A 39 -3.79 6.44 -13.38
CA LEU A 39 -3.88 7.48 -12.36
C LEU A 39 -2.52 8.18 -12.14
N TYR A 40 -1.41 7.44 -12.23
CA TYR A 40 -0.07 8.01 -12.10
C TYR A 40 0.28 8.95 -13.26
N ILE A 41 -0.13 8.62 -14.49
CA ILE A 41 0.01 9.50 -15.66
C ILE A 41 -0.73 10.82 -15.42
N GLN A 42 -1.99 10.74 -14.97
CA GLN A 42 -2.80 11.92 -14.65
C GLN A 42 -2.18 12.75 -13.51
N TYR A 43 -1.74 12.09 -12.45
CA TYR A 43 -1.09 12.74 -11.31
C TYR A 43 0.19 13.48 -11.73
N ARG A 44 1.01 12.89 -12.59
CA ARG A 44 2.21 13.53 -13.15
C ARG A 44 1.87 14.74 -14.02
N ALA A 45 0.84 14.65 -14.86
CA ALA A 45 0.37 15.78 -15.67
C ALA A 45 -0.16 16.94 -14.83
N LYS A 46 -0.88 16.65 -13.73
CA LYS A 46 -1.34 17.67 -12.78
C LYS A 46 -0.18 18.44 -12.15
N LYS A 47 0.94 17.77 -11.86
CA LYS A 47 2.13 18.40 -11.25
C LYS A 47 3.07 19.05 -12.28
N ASN A 48 3.01 18.63 -13.54
CA ASN A 48 3.82 19.17 -14.62
C ASN A 48 2.98 19.28 -15.90
N PRO A 49 2.50 20.48 -16.27
CA PRO A 49 1.69 20.68 -17.47
C PRO A 49 2.37 20.29 -18.79
N ARG A 50 3.70 20.15 -18.81
CA ARG A 50 4.47 19.66 -19.98
C ARG A 50 4.59 18.14 -20.03
N TYR A 51 4.02 17.43 -19.07
CA TYR A 51 4.03 15.98 -19.08
C TYR A 51 3.11 15.43 -20.16
N ASP A 52 3.63 14.50 -20.95
CA ASP A 52 2.87 13.87 -22.02
C ASP A 52 1.84 12.88 -21.46
N LEU A 53 0.56 13.19 -21.66
CA LEU A 53 -0.57 12.32 -21.30
C LEU A 53 -0.70 11.12 -22.24
N ASN A 54 -0.16 11.20 -23.46
CA ASN A 54 -0.20 10.14 -24.46
C ASN A 54 1.05 9.24 -24.40
N ILE A 55 1.81 9.32 -23.31
CA ILE A 55 2.98 8.47 -23.09
C ILE A 55 2.59 6.99 -23.22
N ASP A 56 3.46 6.21 -23.86
CA ASP A 56 3.30 4.76 -23.92
C ASP A 56 3.08 4.16 -22.52
N ARG A 57 2.02 3.38 -22.40
CA ARG A 57 1.57 2.81 -21.13
C ARG A 57 2.62 1.90 -20.50
N LYS A 58 3.36 1.13 -21.31
CA LYS A 58 4.44 0.27 -20.82
C LYS A 58 5.58 1.11 -20.24
N LYS A 59 5.95 2.21 -20.90
CA LYS A 59 6.92 3.19 -20.40
C LYS A 59 6.46 3.85 -19.11
N ALA A 60 5.18 4.24 -19.02
CA ALA A 60 4.60 4.79 -17.79
C ALA A 60 4.63 3.77 -16.64
N SER A 61 4.21 2.53 -16.89
CA SER A 61 4.28 1.41 -15.93
C SER A 61 5.69 1.18 -15.41
N ASN A 62 6.68 1.11 -16.32
CA ASN A 62 8.07 0.93 -15.93
C ASN A 62 8.60 2.12 -15.11
N SER A 63 8.28 3.35 -15.51
CA SER A 63 8.67 4.54 -14.77
C SER A 63 8.00 4.62 -13.39
N PHE A 64 6.76 4.16 -13.26
CA PHE A 64 6.06 4.09 -11.99
C PHE A 64 6.72 3.06 -11.06
N ARG A 65 6.97 1.85 -11.56
CA ARG A 65 7.68 0.79 -10.84
C ARG A 65 9.06 1.26 -10.40
N GLU A 66 9.86 1.80 -11.31
CA GLU A 66 11.19 2.32 -11.01
C GLU A 66 11.13 3.41 -9.93
N GLY A 67 10.13 4.29 -9.98
CA GLY A 67 9.92 5.30 -8.95
C GLY A 67 9.75 4.70 -7.55
N LEU A 68 8.99 3.61 -7.43
CA LEU A 68 8.79 2.91 -6.17
C LEU A 68 10.07 2.22 -5.70
N LEU A 69 10.76 1.52 -6.59
CA LEU A 69 11.95 0.74 -6.25
C LEU A 69 13.18 1.63 -5.98
N ARG A 70 13.18 2.87 -6.46
CA ARG A 70 14.29 3.79 -6.27
C ARG A 70 14.35 4.31 -4.83
N ARG A 71 15.58 4.42 -4.34
CA ARG A 71 15.93 5.01 -3.04
C ARG A 71 15.18 6.32 -2.77
N TYR A 72 14.54 6.43 -1.60
CA TYR A 72 13.74 7.59 -1.23
C TYR A 72 14.60 8.78 -0.75
N CYS A 73 15.56 8.52 0.14
CA CYS A 73 16.59 9.44 0.60
C CYS A 73 17.89 8.67 0.89
N ASP A 74 18.99 9.35 1.17
CA ASP A 74 20.30 8.71 1.33
C ASP A 74 20.30 7.57 2.37
N ASP A 75 19.44 7.68 3.40
CA ASP A 75 19.30 6.71 4.48
C ASP A 75 18.05 5.80 4.40
N ALA A 76 17.34 5.78 3.26
CA ALA A 76 16.16 4.95 3.07
C ALA A 76 16.05 4.43 1.64
N ASP A 77 16.14 3.12 1.47
CA ASP A 77 15.95 2.42 0.20
C ASP A 77 14.57 2.66 -0.41
N GLY A 78 14.37 2.13 -1.63
CA GLY A 78 13.05 2.10 -2.24
C GLY A 78 12.21 0.95 -1.71
N ALA A 79 10.99 0.86 -2.21
CA ALA A 79 10.07 -0.20 -1.84
C ALA A 79 10.62 -1.55 -2.29
N LYS A 80 10.40 -2.58 -1.49
CA LYS A 80 10.65 -3.96 -1.89
C LYS A 80 9.41 -4.51 -2.58
N GLU A 81 9.55 -4.97 -3.82
CA GLU A 81 8.47 -5.68 -4.51
C GLU A 81 8.45 -7.16 -4.12
N TYR A 82 7.26 -7.73 -4.00
CA TYR A 82 7.03 -9.17 -3.85
C TYR A 82 6.48 -9.71 -5.17
N GLU A 83 7.39 -10.09 -6.05
CA GLU A 83 7.06 -10.56 -7.41
C GLU A 83 6.24 -11.87 -7.35
N GLU A 84 6.46 -12.68 -6.32
CA GLU A 84 5.72 -13.92 -6.03
C GLU A 84 4.26 -13.67 -5.63
N CYS A 85 3.92 -12.45 -5.18
CA CYS A 85 2.56 -12.07 -4.78
C CYS A 85 1.80 -11.32 -5.89
N GLN A 86 2.35 -11.29 -7.12
CA GLN A 86 1.66 -10.68 -8.25
C GLN A 86 0.43 -11.47 -8.63
N LYS A 87 -0.67 -10.76 -8.92
CA LYS A 87 -1.85 -11.36 -9.53
C LYS A 87 -1.79 -11.12 -11.03
N VAL A 88 -1.86 -12.20 -11.79
CA VAL A 88 -1.94 -12.18 -13.25
C VAL A 88 -3.38 -12.41 -13.65
N GLY A 89 -3.95 -11.48 -14.40
CA GLY A 89 -5.29 -11.58 -14.97
C GLY A 89 -5.28 -12.19 -16.37
N GLU A 90 -6.34 -11.93 -17.12
CA GLU A 90 -6.46 -12.39 -18.50
C GLU A 90 -5.30 -11.89 -19.38
N LYS A 91 -4.99 -12.66 -20.42
CA LYS A 91 -3.92 -12.34 -21.39
C LYS A 91 -2.52 -12.24 -20.75
N ASN A 92 -2.29 -12.93 -19.63
CA ASN A 92 -1.03 -12.92 -18.89
C ASN A 92 -0.58 -11.51 -18.44
N LYS A 93 -1.53 -10.61 -18.18
CA LYS A 93 -1.22 -9.26 -17.70
C LYS A 93 -1.22 -9.19 -16.18
N VAL A 94 -0.23 -8.53 -15.61
CA VAL A 94 -0.18 -8.26 -14.16
C VAL A 94 -1.26 -7.24 -13.80
N VAL A 95 -2.26 -7.66 -13.03
CA VAL A 95 -3.40 -6.82 -12.61
C VAL A 95 -3.22 -6.27 -11.20
N GLU A 96 -2.52 -6.99 -10.32
CA GLU A 96 -2.19 -6.51 -8.97
C GLU A 96 -0.72 -6.78 -8.65
N ARG A 97 -0.11 -5.89 -7.87
CA ARG A 97 1.25 -6.03 -7.34
C ARG A 97 1.27 -5.75 -5.84
N GLU A 98 2.26 -6.31 -5.16
CA GLU A 98 2.55 -6.01 -3.76
C GLU A 98 3.93 -5.41 -3.55
N PHE A 99 3.98 -4.42 -2.65
CA PHE A 99 5.22 -3.76 -2.28
C PHE A 99 5.26 -3.51 -0.77
N GLN A 100 6.46 -3.54 -0.19
CA GLN A 100 6.74 -3.05 1.16
C GLN A 100 7.29 -1.62 1.07
N ILE A 101 6.58 -0.66 1.65
CA ILE A 101 7.14 0.69 1.84
C ILE A 101 8.27 0.61 2.88
N PRO A 102 9.42 1.27 2.67
CA PRO A 102 10.47 1.34 3.68
C PRO A 102 9.92 1.96 4.98
N SER A 103 10.26 1.39 6.14
CA SER A 103 9.69 1.80 7.44
C SER A 103 9.81 3.31 7.73
N LYS A 104 10.96 3.92 7.42
CA LYS A 104 11.16 5.37 7.54
C LYS A 104 10.20 6.18 6.67
N VAL A 105 9.94 5.72 5.45
CA VAL A 105 9.01 6.36 4.51
C VAL A 105 7.57 6.18 4.98
N PHE A 106 7.23 4.97 5.45
CA PHE A 106 5.92 4.65 5.99
C PHE A 106 5.58 5.56 7.18
N HIS A 107 6.44 5.60 8.21
CA HIS A 107 6.23 6.48 9.36
C HIS A 107 6.16 7.96 8.99
N SER A 108 6.98 8.40 8.02
CA SER A 108 6.95 9.79 7.54
C SER A 108 5.64 10.17 6.84
N LEU A 109 4.94 9.21 6.23
CA LEU A 109 3.74 9.48 5.42
C LEU A 109 2.44 9.20 6.17
N PHE A 110 2.45 8.22 7.05
CA PHE A 110 1.26 7.71 7.72
C PHE A 110 1.32 7.86 9.25
N GLY A 111 2.46 8.31 9.80
CA GLY A 111 2.65 8.43 11.24
C GLY A 111 3.04 7.11 11.91
N SER A 112 3.22 7.14 13.23
CA SER A 112 3.52 5.97 14.06
C SER A 112 2.29 5.17 14.48
N SER A 113 1.08 5.69 14.24
CA SER A 113 -0.19 5.02 14.51
C SER A 113 -1.06 5.16 13.27
N VAL A 114 -0.97 4.19 12.36
CA VAL A 114 -2.01 4.03 11.34
C VAL A 114 -3.10 3.21 12.01
N GLU A 115 -4.15 3.87 12.50
CA GLU A 115 -5.38 3.18 12.89
C GLU A 115 -6.02 2.60 11.63
N LEU A 116 -5.63 1.37 11.27
CA LEU A 116 -6.28 0.60 10.22
C LEU A 116 -7.55 -0.05 10.79
N PRO A 117 -8.67 -0.07 10.05
CA PRO A 117 -9.85 -0.79 10.49
C PRO A 117 -9.56 -2.29 10.40
N GLY A 118 -9.30 -2.92 11.54
CA GLY A 118 -9.21 -4.38 11.61
C GLY A 118 -8.17 -4.90 12.59
N ASP A 119 -8.44 -4.73 13.88
CA ASP A 119 -8.11 -5.77 14.86
C ASP A 119 -9.16 -5.75 15.98
N GLN A 120 -10.43 -5.97 15.61
CA GLN A 120 -11.36 -6.58 16.55
C GLN A 120 -11.01 -8.06 16.62
N SER A 121 -9.85 -8.37 17.19
CA SER A 121 -9.60 -9.68 17.78
C SER A 121 -10.48 -9.76 19.03
N GLU A 122 -11.76 -10.04 18.84
CA GLU A 122 -12.59 -10.64 19.88
C GLU A 122 -12.07 -12.06 20.09
N THR A 123 -10.96 -12.18 20.82
CA THR A 123 -10.56 -13.48 21.35
C THR A 123 -11.59 -13.89 22.37
N SER A 124 -12.44 -14.80 21.94
CA SER A 124 -13.31 -15.67 22.73
C SER A 124 -12.67 -16.01 24.09
N GLY A 125 -13.27 -15.49 25.15
CA GLY A 125 -13.10 -15.98 26.52
C GLY A 125 -14.34 -16.75 26.94
N ILE A 126 -14.63 -17.88 26.30
CA ILE A 126 -15.46 -18.91 26.93
C ILE A 126 -14.57 -19.63 27.93
N SER A 127 -14.87 -19.48 29.22
CA SER A 127 -14.55 -20.50 30.22
C SER A 127 -15.81 -20.74 31.04
N VAL A 128 -16.42 -21.89 30.79
CA VAL A 128 -17.57 -22.46 31.52
C VAL A 128 -17.05 -23.35 32.65
N SER A 129 -17.83 -23.40 33.74
CA SER A 129 -17.79 -24.30 34.92
C SER A 129 -16.79 -23.95 36.04
N ASP A 130 -17.14 -23.98 37.34
CA ASP A 130 -18.13 -24.81 38.06
C ASP A 130 -18.64 -24.17 39.39
N PRO A 131 -19.69 -24.72 40.04
CA PRO A 131 -20.38 -24.20 41.22
C PRO A 131 -19.88 -24.80 42.55
N GLU A 132 -19.94 -24.06 43.66
CA GLU A 132 -20.24 -24.65 44.98
C GLU A 132 -20.73 -23.62 46.01
N LEU A 133 -21.57 -24.12 46.91
CA LEU A 133 -22.37 -23.47 47.95
C LEU A 133 -21.56 -22.78 49.05
N THR A 134 -22.16 -21.77 49.69
CA THR A 134 -22.09 -21.61 51.16
C THR A 134 -23.26 -20.77 51.70
N GLN A 135 -23.93 -21.30 52.73
CA GLN A 135 -25.04 -20.71 53.50
C GLN A 135 -24.59 -19.51 54.37
N GLY A 136 -25.56 -18.64 54.70
CA GLY A 136 -25.57 -17.70 55.83
C GLY A 136 -26.36 -16.44 55.46
N ASN A 137 -27.45 -16.01 56.11
CA ASN A 137 -28.12 -16.33 57.37
C ASN A 137 -29.65 -16.29 57.14
#